data_AF-A0A8T6RAH3-F1
#
_entry.id   AF-A0A8T6RAH3-F1
#
_cell.length_a   1.000
_cell.length_b   1.000
_cell.length_c   1.000
_cell.angle_alpha   90.00
_cell.angle_beta   90.00
_cell.angle_gamma   90.00
#
_symmetry.space_group_name_H-M   'P 1'
#
loop_
_entity.id
_entity.type
_entity.pdbx_description
1 polymer ?
#
loop_
_entity_poly.entity_id
_entity_poly.type
_entity_poly.pdbx_seq_one_letter_code
_entity_poly.pdbx_strand_id
1 'polypeptide(L)'
;MLHFGNRVFSRMSPSSKKRSVSIRLRLEPDLLERIDKLAGERGRQHFIEESVLWRLDQELPPFIMELIEDVNELKERVAHLENIQSTSVFLDELNTVAKTQICRDQLDRSILEYFLKNDGATTPELAKDLSSNRRTILDRIAKLNERAKNLIGVEVLKYEKGFSKGKRGAWWLEHHSKIVS
;
A
#
# COMPACT_ATOMS: atom_id res chain seq x y z
N MET A 1 -10.34 76.04 22.71
CA MET A 1 -9.38 75.15 23.39
C MET A 1 -10.12 73.83 23.66
N LEU A 2 -9.61 72.71 23.12
CA LEU A 2 -9.95 71.30 23.40
C LEU A 2 -11.38 70.81 23.03
N HIS A 3 -11.63 69.55 22.64
CA HIS A 3 -11.01 68.56 21.75
C HIS A 3 -12.04 67.41 21.61
N PHE A 4 -12.03 66.75 20.46
CA PHE A 4 -12.64 65.48 20.05
C PHE A 4 -13.14 64.47 21.12
N GLY A 5 -14.26 63.80 20.82
CA GLY A 5 -14.23 62.35 20.55
C GLY A 5 -15.00 61.37 21.47
N ASN A 6 -15.91 60.62 20.83
CA ASN A 6 -16.17 59.17 20.99
C ASN A 6 -16.75 58.60 22.32
N ARG A 7 -17.90 57.91 22.25
CA ARG A 7 -17.94 56.42 22.10
C ARG A 7 -19.37 55.82 22.01
N VAL A 8 -19.63 55.23 20.85
CA VAL A 8 -20.11 53.84 20.61
C VAL A 8 -21.24 53.30 21.49
N PHE A 9 -22.41 53.17 20.85
CA PHE A 9 -23.42 52.14 21.18
C PHE A 9 -22.79 50.74 21.01
N SER A 10 -22.43 50.08 22.11
CA SER A 10 -22.19 48.63 22.12
C SER A 10 -23.34 47.95 22.84
N ARG A 11 -24.33 47.45 22.07
CA ARG A 11 -25.18 46.36 22.54
C ARG A 11 -24.51 45.06 22.13
N MET A 12 -23.58 44.59 22.96
CA MET A 12 -23.07 43.22 22.87
C MET A 12 -24.05 42.28 23.57
N SER A 13 -24.33 41.19 22.87
CA SER A 13 -25.15 40.01 23.22
C SER A 13 -24.76 39.35 24.55
N PRO A 14 -25.66 38.57 25.18
CA PRO A 14 -25.41 37.96 26.48
C PRO A 14 -24.38 36.82 26.34
N SER A 15 -23.17 37.02 26.84
CA SER A 15 -22.18 35.95 26.95
C SER A 15 -22.55 35.04 28.13
N SER A 16 -23.03 33.83 27.84
CA SER A 16 -23.08 32.75 28.83
C SER A 16 -21.67 32.50 29.34
N LYS A 17 -21.38 32.84 30.61
CA LYS A 17 -20.06 32.60 31.21
C LYS A 17 -19.78 31.09 31.26
N LYS A 18 -18.93 30.58 30.36
CA LYS A 18 -18.35 29.23 30.47
C LYS A 18 -17.51 29.18 31.75
N ARG A 19 -17.78 28.23 32.63
CA ARG A 19 -16.98 28.02 33.85
C ARG A 19 -15.63 27.42 33.46
N SER A 20 -14.53 28.11 33.76
CA SER A 20 -13.16 27.61 33.54
C SER A 20 -12.51 27.18 34.86
N VAL A 21 -11.72 26.11 34.85
CA VAL A 21 -10.95 25.63 36.00
C VAL A 21 -9.45 25.72 35.68
N SER A 22 -8.65 26.23 36.61
CA SER A 22 -7.20 26.32 36.46
C SER A 22 -6.51 25.08 37.01
N ILE A 23 -5.65 24.46 36.20
CA ILE A 23 -4.85 23.28 36.59
C ILE A 23 -3.37 23.66 36.55
N ARG A 24 -2.61 23.25 37.58
CA ARG A 24 -1.14 23.42 37.61
C ARG A 24 -0.47 22.08 37.34
N LEU A 25 0.36 22.03 36.30
CA LEU A 25 1.09 20.83 35.88
C LEU A 25 2.59 21.06 36.05
N ARG A 26 3.32 20.02 36.47
CA ARG A 26 4.80 19.99 36.40
C ARG A 26 5.18 19.15 35.20
N LEU A 27 5.99 19.72 34.31
CA LEU A 27 6.44 19.09 33.07
C LEU A 27 7.96 19.19 33.00
N GLU A 28 8.58 18.25 32.30
CA GLU A 28 10.00 18.34 31.97
C GLU A 28 10.26 19.58 31.09
N PRO A 29 11.40 20.28 31.26
CA PRO A 29 11.72 21.49 30.51
C PRO A 29 11.66 21.30 28.99
N ASP A 30 12.20 20.18 28.50
CA ASP A 30 12.24 19.85 27.07
C ASP A 30 10.84 19.69 26.46
N LEU A 31 9.90 19.15 27.24
CA LEU A 31 8.52 18.97 26.81
C LEU A 31 7.80 20.32 26.72
N LEU A 32 8.07 21.23 27.66
CA LEU A 32 7.52 22.59 27.62
C LEU A 32 8.02 23.37 26.40
N GLU A 33 9.32 23.29 26.09
CA GLU A 33 9.91 23.94 24.91
C GLU A 33 9.27 23.42 23.62
N ARG A 34 9.03 22.11 23.55
CA ARG A 34 8.41 21.46 22.41
C ARG A 34 6.95 21.88 22.24
N ILE A 35 6.21 22.04 23.33
CA ILE A 35 4.85 22.60 23.33
C ILE A 35 4.87 24.04 22.81
N ASP A 36 5.82 24.86 23.27
CA ASP A 36 5.90 26.26 22.84
C ASP A 36 6.20 26.40 21.34
N LYS A 37 7.09 25.55 20.80
CA LYS A 37 7.36 25.48 19.35
C LYS A 37 6.11 25.12 18.54
N LEU A 38 5.28 24.20 19.03
CA LEU A 38 4.07 23.76 18.35
C LEU A 38 2.90 24.74 18.50
N ALA A 39 2.79 25.39 19.65
CA ALA A 39 1.74 26.36 19.93
C ALA A 39 1.88 27.62 19.06
N GLY A 40 3.11 28.03 18.74
CA GLY A 40 3.38 29.18 17.88
C GLY A 40 2.63 30.44 18.33
N GLU A 41 2.12 31.21 17.36
CA GLU A 41 1.36 32.45 17.62
C GLU A 41 -0.03 32.23 18.24
N ARG A 42 -0.54 30.99 18.20
CA ARG A 42 -1.89 30.65 18.69
C ARG A 42 -1.95 30.51 20.22
N GLY A 43 -0.80 30.47 20.87
CA GLY A 43 -0.67 30.48 22.31
C GLY A 43 -0.80 29.09 22.96
N ARG A 44 -0.04 28.91 24.04
CA ARG A 44 0.11 27.65 24.76
C ARG A 44 -1.22 27.09 25.29
N GLN A 45 -2.08 27.94 25.83
CA GLN A 45 -3.34 27.51 26.42
C GLN A 45 -4.28 26.90 25.37
N HIS A 46 -4.42 27.54 24.22
CA HIS A 46 -5.26 27.06 23.13
C HIS A 46 -4.73 25.73 22.58
N PHE A 47 -3.41 25.61 22.40
CA PHE A 47 -2.78 24.37 21.99
C PHE A 47 -3.05 23.20 22.96
N ILE A 48 -2.94 23.44 24.27
CA ILE A 48 -3.21 22.42 25.29
C ILE A 48 -4.70 22.04 25.31
N GLU A 49 -5.60 23.01 25.21
CA GLU A 49 -7.05 22.77 25.20
C GLU A 49 -7.46 21.90 24.00
N GLU A 50 -7.02 22.27 22.79
CA GLU A 50 -7.26 21.50 21.56
C GLU A 50 -6.64 20.10 21.63
N SER A 51 -5.43 19.98 22.18
CA SER A 51 -4.76 18.67 22.29
C SER A 51 -5.46 17.74 23.26
N VAL A 52 -6.00 18.28 24.37
CA VAL A 52 -6.77 17.52 25.35
C VAL A 52 -8.12 17.11 24.75
N LEU A 53 -8.83 18.01 24.07
CA LEU A 53 -10.06 17.70 23.35
C LEU A 53 -9.83 16.62 22.30
N TRP A 54 -8.83 16.79 21.44
CA TRP A 54 -8.44 15.82 20.43
C TRP A 54 -8.14 14.44 21.03
N ARG A 55 -7.50 14.37 22.21
CA ARG A 55 -7.19 13.10 22.86
C ARG A 55 -8.38 12.46 23.56
N LEU A 56 -9.31 13.24 24.11
CA LEU A 56 -10.51 12.74 24.77
C LEU A 56 -11.57 12.29 23.75
N ASP A 57 -11.64 12.93 22.59
CA ASP A 57 -12.52 12.54 21.48
C ASP A 57 -12.02 11.28 20.72
N GLN A 58 -10.83 10.76 21.08
CA GLN A 58 -10.21 9.57 20.47
C GLN A 58 -10.65 8.23 21.11
N GLU A 59 -11.52 8.20 22.13
CA GLU A 59 -12.17 6.94 22.53
C GLU A 59 -13.37 6.66 21.62
N LEU A 60 -13.07 6.01 20.49
CA LEU A 60 -14.05 5.59 19.49
C LEU A 60 -15.16 4.75 20.16
N PRO A 61 -16.45 5.07 19.94
CA PRO A 61 -17.56 4.26 20.41
C PRO A 61 -17.40 2.79 20.00
N PRO A 62 -17.79 1.79 20.82
CA PRO A 62 -17.63 0.37 20.53
C PRO A 62 -18.13 -0.07 19.15
N PHE A 63 -19.24 0.53 18.69
CA PHE A 63 -19.80 0.33 17.35
C PHE A 63 -18.83 0.71 16.22
N ILE A 64 -17.97 1.70 16.42
CA ILE A 64 -16.95 2.08 15.42
C ILE A 64 -15.82 1.05 15.37
N MET A 65 -15.48 0.42 16.49
CA MET A 65 -14.49 -0.68 16.51
C MET A 65 -15.03 -1.92 15.77
N GLU A 66 -16.30 -2.27 16.01
CA GLU A 66 -17.01 -3.34 15.27
C GLU A 66 -17.05 -3.03 13.76
N LEU A 67 -17.35 -1.78 13.39
CA LEU A 67 -17.32 -1.35 11.99
C LEU A 67 -15.93 -1.42 11.35
N ILE A 68 -14.87 -1.13 12.11
CA ILE A 68 -13.49 -1.24 11.65
C ILE A 68 -13.10 -2.70 11.44
N GLU A 69 -13.51 -3.60 12.34
CA GLU A 69 -13.33 -5.04 12.19
C GLU A 69 -14.06 -5.57 10.95
N ASP A 70 -15.33 -5.21 10.76
CA ASP A 70 -16.13 -5.56 9.59
C ASP A 70 -15.48 -5.07 8.28
N VAL A 71 -15.00 -3.82 8.27
CA VAL A 71 -14.32 -3.24 7.10
C VAL A 71 -12.99 -3.94 6.82
N ASN A 72 -12.26 -4.36 7.84
CA ASN A 72 -11.01 -5.10 7.66
C ASN A 72 -11.28 -6.51 7.14
N GLU A 73 -12.29 -7.21 7.66
CA GLU A 73 -12.73 -8.50 7.11
C GLU A 73 -13.14 -8.36 5.64
N LEU A 74 -13.91 -7.30 5.32
CA LEU A 74 -14.30 -7.02 3.94
C LEU A 74 -13.08 -6.78 3.04
N LYS A 75 -12.10 -6.01 3.51
CA LYS A 75 -10.85 -5.76 2.76
C LYS A 75 -10.04 -7.03 2.54
N GLU A 76 -9.94 -7.90 3.54
CA GLU A 76 -9.26 -9.19 3.40
C GLU A 76 -9.98 -10.08 2.38
N ARG A 77 -11.31 -10.10 2.41
CA ARG A 77 -12.12 -10.85 1.45
C ARG A 77 -12.01 -10.27 0.04
N VAL A 78 -12.01 -8.95 -0.10
CA VAL A 78 -11.79 -8.27 -1.39
C VAL A 78 -10.38 -8.57 -1.90
N ALA A 79 -9.35 -8.45 -1.07
CA ALA A 79 -7.98 -8.80 -1.46
C ALA A 79 -7.85 -10.27 -1.86
N HIS A 80 -8.56 -11.18 -1.19
CA HIS A 80 -8.62 -12.59 -1.56
C HIS A 80 -9.31 -12.80 -2.91
N LEU A 81 -10.45 -12.13 -3.16
CA LEU A 81 -11.16 -12.17 -4.43
C LEU A 81 -10.34 -11.54 -5.57
N GLU A 82 -9.68 -10.41 -5.33
CA GLU A 82 -8.76 -9.78 -6.26
C GLU A 82 -7.58 -10.70 -6.57
N ASN A 83 -7.04 -11.42 -5.59
CA ASN A 83 -5.96 -12.38 -5.82
C ASN A 83 -6.44 -13.57 -6.65
N ILE A 84 -7.63 -14.12 -6.36
CA ILE A 84 -8.27 -15.17 -7.17
C ILE A 84 -8.53 -14.70 -8.60
N GLN A 85 -9.04 -13.48 -8.76
CA GLN A 85 -9.37 -12.88 -10.06
C GLN A 85 -8.11 -12.51 -10.84
N SER A 86 -7.04 -12.05 -10.18
CA SER A 86 -5.74 -11.81 -10.82
C SER A 86 -5.21 -13.11 -11.42
N THR A 87 -5.22 -14.19 -10.63
CA THR A 87 -4.78 -15.50 -11.11
C THR A 87 -5.67 -16.04 -12.21
N SER A 88 -6.99 -15.81 -12.17
CA SER A 88 -7.86 -16.27 -13.24
C SER A 88 -7.73 -15.45 -14.52
N VAL A 89 -7.67 -14.11 -14.46
CA VAL A 89 -7.64 -13.23 -15.64
C VAL A 89 -6.30 -13.30 -16.39
N PHE A 90 -5.16 -13.26 -15.68
CA PHE A 90 -3.84 -13.37 -16.34
C PHE A 90 -3.57 -14.77 -16.85
N LEU A 91 -4.04 -15.80 -16.13
CA LEU A 91 -4.03 -17.12 -16.74
C LEU A 91 -4.98 -17.12 -17.92
N ASP A 92 -6.15 -16.46 -17.89
CA ASP A 92 -7.13 -16.56 -18.97
C ASP A 92 -6.60 -16.06 -20.32
N GLU A 93 -5.73 -15.05 -20.30
CA GLU A 93 -4.97 -14.56 -21.44
C GLU A 93 -4.12 -15.65 -22.09
N LEU A 94 -3.59 -16.62 -21.33
CA LEU A 94 -2.82 -17.72 -21.90
C LEU A 94 -3.71 -18.63 -22.78
N ASN A 95 -3.22 -18.98 -23.97
CA ASN A 95 -3.90 -19.93 -24.82
C ASN A 95 -4.02 -21.30 -24.12
N THR A 96 -4.99 -22.11 -24.57
CA THR A 96 -5.35 -23.37 -23.93
C THR A 96 -4.16 -24.34 -23.83
N VAL A 97 -3.25 -24.30 -24.81
CA VAL A 97 -2.02 -25.12 -24.86
C VAL A 97 -1.02 -24.69 -23.79
N ALA A 98 -0.84 -23.39 -23.57
CA ALA A 98 0.06 -22.87 -22.54
C ALA A 98 -0.44 -23.22 -21.12
N LYS A 99 -1.75 -23.10 -20.86
CA LYS A 99 -2.36 -23.43 -19.56
C LYS A 99 -2.27 -24.92 -19.20
N THR A 100 -2.51 -25.80 -20.18
CA THR A 100 -2.72 -27.24 -19.92
C THR A 100 -1.53 -28.12 -20.25
N GLN A 101 -0.66 -27.70 -21.18
CA GLN A 101 0.44 -28.55 -21.67
C GLN A 101 1.83 -27.96 -21.36
N ILE A 102 1.99 -26.64 -21.31
CA ILE A 102 3.27 -26.01 -20.92
C ILE A 102 3.44 -26.02 -19.41
N CYS A 103 2.43 -25.63 -18.63
CA CYS A 103 2.49 -25.64 -17.15
C CYS A 103 2.15 -27.02 -16.57
N ARG A 104 3.02 -27.59 -15.73
CA ARG A 104 2.82 -28.91 -15.10
C ARG A 104 2.18 -28.81 -13.73
N ASP A 105 2.55 -27.79 -12.96
CA ASP A 105 2.05 -27.59 -11.61
C ASP A 105 1.82 -26.11 -11.31
N GLN A 106 1.40 -25.82 -10.08
CA GLN A 106 1.07 -24.46 -9.68
C GLN A 106 2.26 -23.52 -9.73
N LEU A 107 3.48 -24.01 -9.46
CA LEU A 107 4.68 -23.18 -9.48
C LEU A 107 4.99 -22.71 -10.92
N ASP A 108 4.84 -23.59 -11.90
CA ASP A 108 4.97 -23.21 -13.32
C ASP A 108 3.97 -22.10 -13.71
N ARG A 109 2.72 -22.20 -13.24
CA ARG A 109 1.68 -21.19 -13.48
C ARG A 109 2.03 -19.86 -12.83
N SER A 110 2.43 -19.89 -11.57
CA SER A 110 2.79 -18.68 -10.82
C SER A 110 4.04 -17.99 -11.40
N ILE A 111 4.98 -18.75 -12.00
CA ILE A 111 6.11 -18.15 -12.73
C ILE A 111 5.60 -17.37 -13.95
N LEU A 112 4.76 -17.97 -14.80
CA LEU A 112 4.25 -17.27 -15.99
C LEU A 112 3.36 -16.07 -15.61
N GLU A 113 2.48 -16.24 -14.63
CA GLU A 113 1.64 -15.17 -14.08
C GLU A 113 2.49 -14.00 -13.56
N TYR A 114 3.59 -14.30 -12.87
CA TYR A 114 4.53 -13.27 -12.43
C TYR A 114 5.05 -12.43 -13.59
N PHE A 115 5.41 -13.07 -14.71
CA PHE A 115 5.93 -12.37 -15.87
C PHE A 115 4.84 -11.65 -16.69
N LEU A 116 3.58 -12.13 -16.67
CA LEU A 116 2.46 -11.41 -17.28
C LEU A 116 2.14 -10.14 -16.49
N LYS A 117 2.17 -10.22 -15.16
CA LYS A 117 1.94 -9.08 -14.27
C LYS A 117 3.11 -8.10 -14.24
N ASN A 118 4.33 -8.64 -14.26
CA ASN A 118 5.56 -7.88 -14.13
C ASN A 118 6.40 -8.06 -15.38
N ASP A 119 6.69 -6.95 -16.03
CA ASP A 119 7.46 -6.91 -17.26
C ASP A 119 8.94 -7.26 -16.96
N GLY A 120 9.23 -8.56 -16.83
CA GLY A 120 10.54 -9.16 -16.52
C GLY A 120 10.92 -9.27 -15.04
N ALA A 121 11.86 -10.16 -14.74
CA ALA A 121 12.26 -10.48 -13.36
C ALA A 121 13.69 -11.01 -13.26
N THR A 122 14.41 -10.63 -12.21
CA THR A 122 15.65 -11.34 -11.85
C THR A 122 15.33 -12.65 -11.11
N THR A 123 16.21 -13.65 -11.20
CA THR A 123 16.01 -14.91 -10.46
C THR A 123 15.89 -14.71 -8.93
N PRO A 124 16.64 -13.79 -8.30
CA PRO A 124 16.42 -13.44 -6.89
C PRO A 124 15.05 -12.84 -6.58
N GLU A 125 14.50 -11.98 -7.46
CA GLU A 125 13.15 -11.41 -7.31
C GLU A 125 12.09 -12.50 -7.34
N LEU A 126 12.12 -13.36 -8.37
CA LEU A 126 11.19 -14.50 -8.49
C LEU A 126 11.24 -15.43 -7.29
N ALA A 127 12.44 -15.76 -6.82
CA ALA A 127 12.61 -16.64 -5.67
C ALA A 127 11.97 -16.05 -4.40
N LYS A 128 12.10 -14.74 -4.20
CA LYS A 128 11.50 -14.04 -3.07
C LYS A 128 9.98 -14.00 -3.18
N ASP A 129 9.45 -13.59 -4.33
CA ASP A 129 8.02 -13.35 -4.49
C ASP A 129 7.21 -14.66 -4.56
N LEU A 130 7.80 -15.72 -5.13
CA LEU A 130 7.18 -17.05 -5.20
C LEU A 130 7.52 -17.95 -4.01
N SER A 131 8.18 -17.41 -2.97
CA SER A 131 8.60 -18.16 -1.78
C SER A 131 9.31 -19.48 -2.10
N SER A 132 10.18 -19.47 -3.11
CA SER A 132 10.89 -20.64 -3.62
C SER A 132 12.40 -20.40 -3.68
N ASN A 133 13.19 -21.45 -3.83
CA ASN A 133 14.64 -21.28 -3.92
C ASN A 133 15.08 -20.96 -5.36
N ARG A 134 16.18 -20.20 -5.51
CA ARG A 134 16.68 -19.73 -6.82
C ARG A 134 16.98 -20.86 -7.80
N ARG A 135 17.49 -21.99 -7.30
CA ARG A 135 17.85 -23.16 -8.13
C ARG A 135 16.60 -23.81 -8.71
N THR A 136 15.56 -23.98 -7.90
CA THR A 136 14.25 -24.48 -8.32
C THR A 136 13.64 -23.56 -9.37
N ILE A 137 13.67 -22.24 -9.16
CA ILE A 137 13.18 -21.28 -10.17
C ILE A 137 13.90 -21.46 -11.52
N LEU A 138 15.24 -21.54 -11.52
CA LEU A 138 16.01 -21.74 -12.75
C LEU A 138 15.69 -23.07 -13.45
N ASP A 139 15.64 -24.17 -12.70
CA ASP A 139 15.26 -25.49 -13.22
C ASP A 139 13.85 -25.48 -13.82
N ARG A 140 12.92 -24.74 -13.20
CA ARG A 140 11.53 -24.62 -13.65
C ARG A 140 11.42 -23.81 -14.92
N ILE A 141 12.12 -22.69 -15.00
CA ILE A 141 12.19 -21.86 -16.22
C ILE A 141 12.78 -22.69 -17.38
N ALA A 142 13.86 -23.43 -17.15
CA ALA A 142 14.46 -24.29 -18.18
C ALA A 142 13.46 -25.34 -18.72
N LYS A 143 12.75 -26.03 -17.83
CA LYS A 143 11.73 -27.04 -18.21
C LYS A 143 10.51 -26.41 -18.88
N LEU A 144 10.11 -25.20 -18.49
CA LEU A 144 9.04 -24.44 -19.15
C LEU A 144 9.43 -24.13 -20.60
N ASN A 145 10.63 -23.60 -20.82
CA ASN A 145 11.14 -23.31 -22.16
C ASN A 145 11.28 -24.57 -23.01
N GLU A 146 11.78 -25.67 -22.45
CA GLU A 146 11.89 -26.94 -23.17
C GLU A 146 10.53 -27.44 -23.65
N ARG A 147 9.51 -27.44 -22.78
CA ARG A 147 8.14 -27.83 -23.14
C ARG A 147 7.54 -26.89 -24.19
N ALA A 148 7.71 -25.59 -24.02
CA ALA A 148 7.21 -24.62 -24.98
C ALA A 148 7.86 -24.76 -26.37
N LYS A 149 9.17 -25.03 -26.40
CA LYS A 149 9.90 -25.29 -27.63
C LYS A 149 9.39 -26.55 -28.33
N ASN A 150 9.06 -27.59 -27.56
CA ASN A 150 8.51 -28.83 -28.10
C ASN A 150 7.06 -28.67 -28.63
N LEU A 151 6.24 -27.85 -27.96
CA LEU A 151 4.81 -27.72 -28.28
C LEU A 151 4.49 -26.61 -29.28
N ILE A 152 5.18 -25.47 -29.19
CA ILE A 152 4.91 -24.23 -29.97
C ILE A 152 6.13 -23.80 -30.81
N GLY A 153 7.27 -24.50 -30.68
CA GLY A 153 8.47 -24.26 -31.49
C GLY A 153 9.34 -23.09 -31.01
N VAL A 154 9.00 -22.43 -29.90
CA VAL A 154 9.73 -21.28 -29.36
C VAL A 154 9.85 -21.36 -27.84
N GLU A 155 10.86 -20.69 -27.28
CA GLU A 155 11.00 -20.51 -25.84
C GLU A 155 10.07 -19.39 -25.34
N VAL A 156 9.64 -19.46 -24.08
CA VAL A 156 8.70 -18.48 -23.48
C VAL A 156 9.45 -17.38 -22.74
N LEU A 157 10.55 -17.76 -22.08
CA LEU A 157 11.31 -16.87 -21.22
C LEU A 157 12.74 -16.80 -21.70
N LYS A 158 13.23 -15.59 -21.98
CA LYS A 158 14.62 -15.38 -22.40
C LYS A 158 15.41 -14.67 -21.33
N TYR A 159 16.62 -15.16 -21.10
CA TYR A 159 17.57 -14.51 -20.21
C TYR A 159 18.41 -13.48 -20.96
N GLU A 160 18.39 -12.23 -20.50
CA GLU A 160 19.26 -11.17 -20.99
C GLU A 160 20.31 -10.81 -19.94
N LYS A 161 21.58 -11.05 -20.27
CA LYS A 161 22.75 -10.74 -19.42
C LYS A 161 23.02 -9.23 -19.28
N GLY A 162 22.48 -8.41 -20.18
CA GLY A 162 22.68 -6.96 -20.22
C GLY A 162 21.83 -6.19 -19.21
N PHE A 163 21.92 -4.86 -19.27
CA PHE A 163 20.98 -3.97 -18.59
C PHE A 163 19.80 -3.71 -19.54
N SER A 164 18.61 -4.15 -19.16
CA SER A 164 17.39 -4.06 -19.97
C SER A 164 16.23 -3.68 -19.06
N LYS A 165 15.40 -2.72 -19.49
CA LYS A 165 14.26 -2.15 -18.73
C LYS A 165 14.54 -1.92 -17.22
N GLY A 166 15.72 -1.41 -16.88
CA GLY A 166 16.08 -1.10 -15.47
C GLY A 166 16.62 -2.27 -14.64
N LYS A 167 16.72 -3.48 -15.19
CA LYS A 167 17.24 -4.68 -14.51
C LYS A 167 18.50 -5.21 -15.21
N ARG A 168 19.47 -5.70 -14.44
CA ARG A 168 20.69 -6.36 -14.97
C ARG A 168 20.57 -7.87 -14.84
N GLY A 169 20.74 -8.62 -15.92
CA GLY A 169 20.74 -10.08 -15.84
C GLY A 169 19.36 -10.63 -15.44
N ALA A 170 18.35 -10.39 -16.27
CA ALA A 170 16.95 -10.72 -15.97
C ALA A 170 16.33 -11.61 -17.05
N TRP A 171 15.23 -12.25 -16.68
CA TRP A 171 14.37 -13.03 -17.55
C TRP A 171 13.21 -12.17 -18.05
N TRP A 172 12.77 -12.42 -19.28
CA TRP A 172 11.70 -11.68 -19.93
C TRP A 172 10.82 -12.64 -20.71
N LEU A 173 9.52 -12.34 -20.77
CA LEU A 173 8.62 -13.00 -21.71
C LEU A 173 9.04 -12.65 -23.14
N GLU A 174 9.38 -13.67 -23.92
CA GLU A 174 9.64 -13.58 -25.35
C GLU A 174 8.45 -14.22 -26.08
N HIS A 175 7.97 -13.57 -27.15
CA HIS A 175 6.83 -14.04 -27.94
C HIS A 175 5.48 -14.11 -27.21
N HIS A 176 5.10 -13.04 -26.50
CA HIS A 176 3.80 -12.89 -25.85
C HIS A 176 2.61 -13.33 -26.75
N SER A 177 2.64 -12.96 -28.03
CA SER A 177 1.60 -13.28 -29.02
C SER A 177 1.42 -14.77 -29.37
N LYS A 178 2.37 -15.64 -29.01
CA LYS A 178 2.27 -17.09 -29.25
C LYS A 178 1.72 -17.85 -28.04
N ILE A 179 1.61 -17.17 -26.92
CA ILE A 179 1.31 -17.75 -25.61
C ILE A 179 0.02 -17.15 -25.07
N VAL A 180 -0.24 -15.89 -25.39
CA VAL A 180 -1.50 -15.20 -25.12
C VAL A 180 -2.39 -15.23 -26.37
N SER A 181 -3.68 -15.55 -26.20
CA SER A 181 -4.70 -15.60 -27.26
C SER A 181 -5.45 -14.28 -27.41
#